data_AF-A0A519H9Z9-F1
#
_entry.id   AF-A0A519H9Z9-F1
#
_cell.length_a   1.000
_cell.length_b   1.000
_cell.length_c   1.000
_cell.angle_alpha   90.00
_cell.angle_beta   90.00
_cell.angle_gamma   90.00
#
_symmetry.space_group_name_H-M   'P 1'
#
loop_
_entity.id
_entity.type
_entity.pdbx_description
1 polymer ?
#
loop_
_entity_poly.entity_id
_entity_poly.type
_entity_poly.pdbx_seq_one_letter_code
_entity_poly.pdbx_strand_id
1 'polypeptide(L)'
;MFRSKLSVVPVWAVLCAGALLVGCSSTKEDKTANWSPNKIYTEAKDEADSGAYDKAVPLYEKLEGRAAGTPLAQQAQLDKAYAQFKS
;
A
#
# COMPACT_ATOMS: atom_id res chain seq x y z
N MET A 1 33.14 3.83 33.85
CA MET A 1 31.80 3.65 34.46
C MET A 1 31.07 4.99 34.39
N PHE A 2 30.14 5.15 33.43
CA PHE A 2 29.36 6.40 33.30
C PHE A 2 28.38 6.53 34.46
N ARG A 3 28.60 7.50 35.36
CA ARG A 3 27.66 7.85 36.42
C ARG A 3 26.65 8.85 35.86
N SER A 4 25.61 8.36 35.21
CA SER A 4 24.48 9.20 34.77
C SER A 4 23.76 9.75 36.00
N LYS A 5 23.65 11.08 36.12
CA LYS A 5 22.85 11.71 37.18
C LYS A 5 21.37 11.31 37.00
N LEU A 6 20.64 11.02 38.10
CA LEU A 6 19.22 10.66 38.03
C LEU A 6 18.36 11.70 37.27
N SER A 7 18.79 12.97 37.24
CA SER A 7 18.14 14.05 36.48
C SER A 7 18.09 13.83 34.96
N VAL A 8 18.92 12.95 34.40
CA VAL A 8 19.01 12.73 32.94
C VAL A 8 18.11 11.58 32.48
N VAL A 9 17.62 10.74 33.41
CA VAL A 9 16.71 9.62 33.15
C VAL A 9 15.42 10.02 32.41
N PRO A 10 14.70 11.10 32.80
CA PRO A 10 13.49 11.49 32.07
C PRO A 10 13.79 12.00 30.65
N VAL A 11 14.95 12.62 30.44
CA VAL A 11 15.39 13.08 29.11
C VAL A 11 15.63 11.89 28.19
N TRP A 12 16.32 10.85 28.68
CA TRP A 12 16.50 9.60 27.93
C TRP A 12 15.19 8.87 27.64
N ALA A 13 14.25 8.86 28.59
CA ALA A 13 12.94 8.24 28.39
C ALA A 13 12.13 8.94 27.28
N VAL A 14 12.12 10.27 27.26
CA VAL A 14 11.46 11.06 26.20
C VAL A 14 12.14 10.86 24.84
N LEU A 15 13.47 10.78 24.81
CA LEU A 15 14.23 10.59 23.58
C LEU A 15 14.03 9.19 23.00
N CYS A 16 13.98 8.16 23.86
CA CYS A 16 13.62 6.79 23.45
C CYS A 16 12.16 6.71 22.96
N ALA A 17 11.22 7.36 23.64
CA ALA A 17 9.82 7.38 23.20
C ALA A 17 9.66 8.10 21.84
N GLY A 18 10.39 9.20 21.63
CA GLY A 18 10.41 9.91 20.34
C GLY A 18 11.02 9.07 19.22
N ALA A 19 12.10 8.33 19.48
CA ALA A 19 12.74 7.45 18.50
C ALA A 19 11.82 6.32 18.02
N LEU A 20 10.94 5.81 18.90
CA LEU A 20 9.98 4.76 18.54
C LEU A 20 8.88 5.24 17.58
N LEU A 21 8.63 6.56 17.47
CA LEU A 21 7.58 7.13 16.63
C LEU A 21 8.03 7.45 15.19
N VAL A 22 9.35 7.43 14.91
CA VAL A 22 9.91 7.82 13.59
C VAL A 22 9.55 6.82 12.47
N GLY A 23 9.12 5.60 12.80
CA GLY A 23 8.80 4.56 11.82
C GLY A 23 7.42 4.66 11.15
N CYS A 24 6.48 5.47 11.65
CA CYS A 24 5.07 5.40 11.23
C CYS A 24 4.69 6.11 9.92
N SER A 25 5.63 6.75 9.20
CA SER A 25 5.30 7.58 8.03
C SER A 25 5.90 7.12 6.70
N SER A 26 6.42 5.90 6.61
CA SER A 26 6.93 5.37 5.33
C SER A 26 5.78 4.90 4.43
N THR A 27 5.05 5.83 3.80
CA THR A 27 4.14 5.50 2.70
C THR A 27 4.91 5.44 1.38
N LYS A 28 4.75 4.35 0.63
CA LYS A 28 5.24 4.28 -0.75
C LYS A 28 4.42 5.22 -1.62
N GLU A 29 5.08 5.92 -2.54
CA GLU A 29 4.40 6.80 -3.50
C GLU A 29 3.42 5.99 -4.36
N ASP A 30 2.14 6.36 -4.31
CA ASP A 30 1.10 5.74 -5.12
C ASP A 30 1.05 6.41 -6.50
N LYS A 31 1.67 5.77 -7.49
CA LYS A 31 1.67 6.23 -8.89
C LYS A 31 0.25 6.34 -9.49
N THR A 32 -0.72 5.65 -8.91
CA THR A 32 -2.11 5.69 -9.36
C THR A 32 -2.91 6.81 -8.68
N ALA A 33 -2.32 7.62 -7.79
CA ALA A 33 -3.00 8.67 -7.02
C ALA A 33 -3.98 9.51 -7.86
N ASN A 34 -3.56 9.98 -9.03
CA ASN A 34 -4.35 10.86 -9.91
C ASN A 34 -5.10 10.11 -11.03
N TRP A 35 -5.19 8.78 -10.98
CA TRP A 35 -5.85 8.00 -12.01
C TRP A 35 -7.34 7.83 -11.72
N SER A 36 -8.16 7.87 -12.78
CA SER A 36 -9.56 7.48 -12.70
C SER A 36 -9.68 5.96 -12.50
N PRO A 37 -10.77 5.46 -11.89
CA PRO A 37 -11.02 4.02 -11.77
C PRO A 37 -10.91 3.27 -13.10
N ASN A 38 -11.48 3.83 -14.17
CA ASN A 38 -11.41 3.22 -15.50
C ASN A 38 -9.97 3.12 -16.01
N LYS A 39 -9.12 4.12 -15.76
CA LYS A 39 -7.71 4.07 -16.15
C LYS A 39 -6.97 2.96 -15.40
N ILE A 40 -7.22 2.81 -14.10
CA ILE A 40 -6.63 1.72 -13.31
C ILE A 40 -7.07 0.37 -13.86
N TYR A 41 -8.35 0.21 -14.21
CA TYR A 41 -8.86 -1.01 -14.83
C TYR A 41 -8.18 -1.33 -16.16
N THR A 42 -8.08 -0.35 -17.06
CA THR A 42 -7.41 -0.55 -18.36
C THR A 42 -5.96 -0.97 -18.18
N GLU A 43 -5.20 -0.28 -17.33
CA GLU A 43 -3.79 -0.65 -17.09
C GLU A 43 -3.66 -2.05 -16.47
N ALA A 44 -4.53 -2.39 -15.50
CA ALA A 44 -4.54 -3.71 -14.88
C ALA A 44 -4.85 -4.82 -15.91
N LYS A 45 -5.78 -4.54 -16.82
CA LYS A 45 -6.17 -5.44 -17.91
C LYS A 45 -5.04 -5.63 -18.91
N ASP A 46 -4.36 -4.55 -19.30
CA ASP A 46 -3.23 -4.59 -20.23
C ASP A 46 -2.05 -5.40 -19.64
N GLU A 47 -1.73 -5.20 -18.37
CA GLU A 47 -0.69 -5.99 -17.68
C GLU A 47 -1.11 -7.47 -17.61
N ALA A 48 -2.37 -7.79 -17.26
CA ALA A 48 -2.87 -9.16 -17.23
C ALA A 48 -2.88 -9.84 -18.62
N ASP A 49 -3.23 -9.10 -19.67
CA ASP A 49 -3.27 -9.60 -21.05
C ASP A 49 -1.85 -9.82 -21.62
N SER A 50 -0.86 -9.08 -21.11
CA SER A 50 0.55 -9.34 -21.38
C SER A 50 1.14 -10.52 -20.57
N GLY A 51 0.35 -11.12 -19.68
CA GLY A 51 0.77 -12.21 -18.79
C GLY A 51 1.49 -11.72 -17.52
N ALA A 52 1.59 -10.41 -17.29
CA ALA A 52 2.22 -9.82 -16.12
C ALA A 52 1.25 -9.74 -14.92
N TYR A 53 0.75 -10.90 -14.48
CA TYR A 53 -0.26 -11.00 -13.42
C TYR A 53 0.21 -10.39 -12.09
N ASP A 54 1.49 -10.52 -11.75
CA ASP A 54 2.07 -9.92 -10.53
C ASP A 54 1.96 -8.40 -10.48
N LYS A 55 1.89 -7.73 -11.63
CA LYS A 55 1.65 -6.28 -11.73
C LYS A 55 0.17 -5.94 -11.81
N ALA A 56 -0.64 -6.80 -12.42
CA ALA A 56 -2.08 -6.60 -12.55
C ALA A 56 -2.79 -6.69 -11.20
N VAL A 57 -2.43 -7.67 -10.35
CA VAL A 57 -3.03 -7.89 -9.02
C VAL A 57 -3.08 -6.61 -8.16
N PRO A 58 -1.95 -5.90 -7.90
CA PRO A 58 -2.00 -4.70 -7.07
C PRO A 58 -2.80 -3.55 -7.71
N LEU A 59 -2.91 -3.48 -9.04
CA LEU A 59 -3.77 -2.51 -9.72
C LEU A 59 -5.24 -2.82 -9.49
N TYR A 60 -5.65 -4.10 -9.58
CA TYR A 60 -7.02 -4.50 -9.25
C TYR A 60 -7.35 -4.27 -7.77
N GLU A 61 -6.43 -4.51 -6.83
CA GLU A 61 -6.64 -4.18 -5.41
C GLU A 61 -6.89 -2.69 -5.18
N LYS A 62 -6.11 -1.83 -5.87
CA LYS A 62 -6.32 -0.38 -5.82
C LYS A 62 -7.67 0.02 -6.40
N LEU A 63 -8.07 -0.62 -7.50
CA LEU A 63 -9.37 -0.38 -8.13
C LEU A 63 -10.53 -0.78 -7.21
N GLU A 64 -10.45 -1.95 -6.58
CA GLU A 64 -11.46 -2.42 -5.62
C GLU A 64 -11.68 -1.42 -4.48
N GLY A 65 -10.60 -0.89 -3.91
CA GLY A 65 -10.69 0.11 -2.85
C GLY A 65 -11.26 1.45 -3.32
N ARG A 66 -10.89 1.91 -4.53
CA ARG A 66 -11.31 3.22 -5.06
C ARG A 66 -12.71 3.22 -5.67
N ALA A 67 -13.15 2.08 -6.19
CA ALA A 67 -14.45 1.90 -6.83
C ALA A 67 -15.40 1.04 -5.97
N ALA A 68 -15.15 0.97 -4.65
CA ALA A 68 -15.90 0.12 -3.73
C ALA A 68 -17.42 0.32 -3.84
N GLY A 69 -18.17 -0.80 -3.89
CA GLY A 69 -19.63 -0.79 -4.03
C GLY A 69 -20.15 -0.60 -5.45
N THR A 70 -19.28 -0.48 -6.45
CA THR A 70 -19.69 -0.41 -7.87
C THR A 70 -19.52 -1.76 -8.58
N PRO A 71 -20.21 -1.98 -9.72
CA PRO A 71 -19.99 -3.16 -10.55
C PRO A 71 -18.53 -3.29 -11.05
N LEU A 72 -17.83 -2.17 -11.24
CA LEU A 72 -16.43 -2.17 -11.65
C LEU A 72 -15.52 -2.78 -10.58
N ALA A 73 -15.80 -2.53 -9.29
CA ALA A 73 -15.06 -3.18 -8.20
C ALA A 73 -15.34 -4.69 -8.13
N GLN A 74 -16.57 -5.12 -8.42
CA GLN A 74 -16.90 -6.56 -8.49
C GLN A 74 -16.15 -7.24 -9.64
N GLN A 75 -16.08 -6.59 -10.81
CA GLN A 75 -15.28 -7.07 -11.93
C GLN A 75 -13.79 -7.16 -11.55
N ALA A 76 -13.25 -6.14 -10.88
CA ALA A 76 -11.88 -6.14 -10.39
C ALA A 76 -11.59 -7.30 -9.42
N GLN A 77 -12.55 -7.69 -8.56
CA GLN A 77 -12.41 -8.85 -7.68
C GLN A 77 -12.29 -10.17 -8.45
N LEU A 78 -13.10 -10.34 -9.49
CA LEU A 78 -13.06 -11.54 -10.34
C LEU A 78 -11.75 -11.60 -11.13
N ASP A 79 -11.34 -10.49 -11.75
CA ASP A 79 -10.11 -10.41 -12.53
C ASP A 79 -8.86 -10.57 -11.67
N LYS A 80 -8.87 -10.00 -10.46
CA LYS A 80 -7.81 -10.21 -9.47
C LYS A 80 -7.70 -11.68 -9.08
N ALA A 81 -8.82 -12.34 -8.78
CA ALA A 81 -8.83 -13.76 -8.43
C ALA A 81 -8.29 -14.62 -9.58
N TYR A 82 -8.67 -14.31 -10.82
CA TYR A 82 -8.12 -14.97 -12.01
C TYR A 82 -6.62 -14.72 -12.17
N ALA A 83 -6.17 -13.47 -12.02
CA ALA A 83 -4.75 -13.13 -12.09
C ALA A 83 -3.94 -13.88 -11.02
N GLN A 84 -4.42 -13.95 -9.78
CA GLN A 84 -3.79 -14.71 -8.70
C GLN A 84 -3.73 -16.21 -8.96
N PHE A 85 -4.72 -16.77 -9.66
CA PHE A 85 -4.70 -18.17 -10.08
C PHE A 85 -3.69 -18.44 -11.21
N LYS A 86 -3.42 -17.42 -12.05
CA LYS A 86 -2.56 -17.53 -13.23
C LYS A 86 -1.08 -17.19 -12.98
N SER A 87 -0.79 -16.34 -11.99
CA SER A 87 0.57 -16.10 -11.45
C SER A 87 1.20 -17.41 -10.98
#